data_AF-A0AB37DHP4-F1
#
_entry.id   AF-A0AB37DHP4-F1
#
_cell.length_a   1.000
_cell.length_b   1.000
_cell.length_c   1.000
_cell.angle_alpha   90.00
_cell.angle_beta   90.00
_cell.angle_gamma   90.00
#
_symmetry.space_group_name_H-M   'P 1'
#
loop_
_entity.id
_entity.type
_entity.pdbx_description
1 polymer ?
#
loop_
_entity_poly.entity_id
_entity_poly.type
_entity_poly.pdbx_seq_one_letter_code
_entity_poly.pdbx_strand_id
1 'polypeptide(L)'
;MTTQEIKKLKKVDEIMFNLQDSRDSQKKLLQAGELLKKLNLIDDQTDTDEIIQAYTRNVHEQLDKIIKRETVSFNQATLKYLQKDPDDNELVITPAKEHFKEYALIVLRFNDQLTAWRNEMDGQDYRILAENLDHHRTNIHNFCLSDIKILNRLAEKKQQVPFAVSSKENPDRTDYGQAIVKYCCERVSKIITSYK
;
A
#
# COMPACT_ATOMS: atom_id res chain seq x y z
N MET A 1 10.57 15.27 -8.21
CA MET A 1 10.69 15.25 -6.75
C MET A 1 12.09 14.81 -6.38
N THR A 2 12.64 15.42 -5.33
CA THR A 2 13.94 15.09 -4.74
C THR A 2 13.85 13.90 -3.77
N THR A 3 14.99 13.34 -3.36
CA THR A 3 15.01 12.26 -2.36
C THR A 3 14.36 12.71 -1.04
N GLN A 4 14.58 13.96 -0.64
CA GLN A 4 14.00 14.51 0.59
C GLN A 4 12.48 14.69 0.49
N GLU A 5 11.97 15.12 -0.66
CA GLU A 5 10.52 15.24 -0.91
C GLU A 5 9.85 13.88 -0.87
N ILE A 6 10.44 12.87 -1.52
CA ILE A 6 9.93 11.49 -1.52
C ILE A 6 9.91 10.91 -0.12
N LYS A 7 10.94 11.20 0.71
CA LYS A 7 10.95 10.77 2.11
C LYS A 7 9.78 11.36 2.92
N LYS A 8 9.40 12.62 2.66
CA LYS A 8 8.21 13.22 3.29
C LYS A 8 6.93 12.54 2.81
N LEU A 9 6.78 12.29 1.50
CA LEU A 9 5.62 11.57 0.96
C LEU A 9 5.49 10.16 1.52
N LYS A 10 6.59 9.39 1.59
CA LYS A 10 6.59 8.07 2.23
C LYS A 10 6.08 8.15 3.67
N LYS A 11 6.45 9.22 4.39
CA LYS A 11 5.95 9.41 5.76
C LYS A 11 4.47 9.77 5.81
N VAL A 12 3.97 10.53 4.84
CA VAL A 12 2.53 10.76 4.66
C VAL A 12 1.81 9.43 4.37
N ASP A 13 2.35 8.61 3.46
CA ASP A 13 1.80 7.29 3.13
C ASP A 13 1.71 6.41 4.38
N GLU A 14 2.79 6.31 5.16
CA GLU A 14 2.80 5.57 6.44
C GLU A 14 1.73 6.08 7.42
N ILE A 15 1.57 7.40 7.55
CA ILE A 15 0.55 7.97 8.44
C ILE A 15 -0.86 7.57 7.98
N MET A 16 -1.15 7.73 6.70
CA MET A 16 -2.47 7.48 6.12
C MET A 16 -2.84 5.99 6.18
N PHE A 17 -1.88 5.11 5.91
CA PHE A 17 -2.10 3.66 5.97
C PHE A 17 -2.40 3.14 7.39
N ASN A 18 -1.91 3.83 8.42
CA ASN A 18 -2.12 3.45 9.82
C ASN A 18 -3.16 4.33 10.53
N LEU A 19 -3.91 5.16 9.80
CA LEU A 19 -4.79 6.18 10.40
C LEU A 19 -5.93 5.56 11.23
N GLN A 20 -6.53 4.47 10.72
CA GLN A 20 -7.58 3.69 11.39
C GLN A 20 -7.11 3.04 12.70
N ASP A 21 -5.83 2.74 12.81
CA ASP A 21 -5.24 2.03 13.96
C ASP A 21 -4.68 3.01 14.99
N SER A 22 -4.79 4.33 14.72
CA SER A 22 -4.31 5.38 15.60
C SER A 22 -5.33 5.70 16.71
N ARG A 23 -4.83 5.90 17.93
CA ARG A 23 -5.63 6.41 19.06
C ARG A 23 -6.09 7.86 18.88
N ASP A 24 -5.37 8.62 18.05
CA ASP A 24 -5.64 10.04 17.79
C ASP A 24 -5.48 10.31 16.29
N SER A 25 -6.43 9.78 15.51
CA SER A 25 -6.45 9.88 14.06
C SER A 25 -6.46 11.33 13.58
N GLN A 26 -7.13 12.25 14.28
CA GLN A 26 -7.17 13.66 13.89
C GLN A 26 -5.77 14.29 13.99
N LYS A 27 -5.06 14.10 15.10
CA LYS A 27 -3.68 14.58 15.24
C LYS A 27 -2.76 13.98 14.18
N LYS A 28 -2.92 12.69 13.87
CA LYS A 28 -2.16 12.04 12.80
C LYS A 28 -2.46 12.64 11.42
N LEU A 29 -3.72 12.92 11.13
CA LEU A 29 -4.12 13.56 9.88
C LEU A 29 -3.48 14.95 9.74
N LEU A 30 -3.47 15.75 10.80
CA LEU A 30 -2.79 17.05 10.82
C LEU A 30 -1.26 16.92 10.64
N GLN A 31 -0.63 15.88 11.22
CA GLN A 31 0.79 15.58 10.96
C GLN A 31 1.07 15.29 9.48
N ALA A 32 0.16 14.59 8.80
CA ALA A 32 0.24 14.42 7.35
C ALA A 32 0.06 15.75 6.62
N GLY A 33 -0.87 16.60 7.06
CA GLY A 33 -1.06 17.95 6.52
C GLY A 33 0.19 18.82 6.61
N GLU A 34 0.89 18.83 7.73
CA GLU A 34 2.16 19.57 7.87
C GLU A 34 3.22 19.12 6.85
N LEU A 35 3.28 17.82 6.56
CA LEU A 35 4.22 17.27 5.58
C LEU A 35 3.80 17.62 4.15
N LEU A 36 2.51 17.56 3.83
CA LEU A 36 1.97 17.94 2.53
C LEU A 36 2.15 19.44 2.25
N LYS A 37 1.94 20.29 3.26
CA LYS A 37 2.19 21.73 3.15
C LYS A 37 3.67 22.03 2.88
N LYS A 38 4.59 21.34 3.56
CA LYS A 38 6.05 21.44 3.29
C LYS A 38 6.45 20.96 1.89
N LEU A 39 5.58 20.24 1.18
CA LEU A 39 5.74 19.83 -0.21
C LEU A 39 5.00 20.76 -1.18
N ASN A 40 4.36 21.82 -0.70
CA ASN A 40 3.50 22.71 -1.46
C ASN A 40 2.37 21.97 -2.20
N LEU A 41 1.82 20.92 -1.58
CA LEU A 41 0.71 20.14 -2.14
C LEU A 41 -0.67 20.57 -1.63
N ILE A 42 -0.68 21.36 -0.55
CA ILE A 42 -1.86 21.97 0.07
C ILE A 42 -1.48 23.35 0.64
N ASP A 43 -2.47 24.20 0.82
CA ASP A 43 -2.32 25.54 1.39
C ASP A 43 -2.56 25.55 2.91
N ASP A 44 -3.58 24.85 3.40
CA ASP A 44 -3.93 24.77 4.83
C ASP A 44 -3.70 23.37 5.41
N GLN A 45 -2.75 23.28 6.34
CA GLN A 45 -2.43 22.05 7.06
C GLN A 45 -3.44 21.70 8.16
N THR A 46 -4.43 22.56 8.41
CA THR A 46 -5.51 22.35 9.38
C THR A 46 -6.83 21.94 8.74
N ASP A 47 -6.96 22.14 7.43
CA ASP A 47 -8.11 21.69 6.65
C ASP A 47 -7.99 20.18 6.35
N THR A 48 -8.76 19.38 7.09
CA THR A 48 -8.77 17.93 6.93
C THR A 48 -9.31 17.48 5.57
N ASP A 49 -10.24 18.23 4.98
CA ASP A 49 -10.77 17.93 3.66
C ASP A 49 -9.72 18.16 2.57
N GLU A 50 -8.98 19.27 2.64
CA GLU A 50 -7.88 19.55 1.73
C GLU A 50 -6.79 18.47 1.81
N ILE A 51 -6.41 18.07 3.03
CA ILE A 51 -5.43 17.00 3.28
C ILE A 51 -5.88 15.67 2.65
N ILE A 52 -7.12 15.25 2.91
CA ILE A 52 -7.66 13.98 2.39
C ILE A 52 -7.75 14.02 0.86
N GLN A 53 -8.20 15.13 0.28
CA GLN A 53 -8.32 15.28 -1.17
C GLN A 53 -6.95 15.27 -1.87
N ALA A 54 -5.99 16.03 -1.35
CA ALA A 54 -4.64 16.08 -1.90
C ALA A 54 -3.95 14.71 -1.85
N TYR A 55 -4.05 14.02 -0.71
CA TYR A 55 -3.50 12.67 -0.58
C TYR A 55 -4.18 11.67 -1.52
N THR A 56 -5.51 11.66 -1.55
CA THR A 56 -6.28 10.73 -2.39
C THR A 56 -5.96 10.92 -3.88
N ARG A 57 -5.90 12.17 -4.35
CA ARG A 57 -5.49 12.49 -5.72
C ARG A 57 -4.08 11.97 -6.01
N ASN A 58 -3.13 12.22 -5.11
CA ASN A 58 -1.75 11.76 -5.29
C ASN A 58 -1.64 10.23 -5.34
N VAL A 59 -2.41 9.51 -4.52
CA VAL A 59 -2.48 8.04 -4.57
C VAL A 59 -3.06 7.55 -5.89
N HIS A 60 -4.15 8.15 -6.37
CA HIS A 60 -4.74 7.79 -7.67
C HIS A 60 -3.74 8.00 -8.82
N GLU A 61 -3.04 9.13 -8.85
CA GLU A 61 -2.01 9.38 -9.88
C GLU A 61 -0.88 8.34 -9.86
N GLN A 62 -0.53 7.81 -8.68
CA GLN A 62 0.45 6.72 -8.58
C GLN A 62 -0.14 5.38 -9.01
N LEU A 63 -1.38 5.08 -8.64
CA LEU A 63 -2.06 3.86 -9.09
C LEU A 63 -2.17 3.84 -10.62
N ASP A 64 -2.47 4.95 -11.28
CA ASP A 64 -2.52 5.01 -12.76
C ASP A 64 -1.17 4.68 -13.43
N LYS A 65 -0.06 4.97 -12.74
CA LYS A 65 1.29 4.62 -13.19
C LYS A 65 1.63 3.15 -12.93
N ILE A 66 1.20 2.60 -11.80
CA ILE A 66 1.55 1.26 -11.32
C ILE A 66 0.66 0.18 -11.94
N ILE A 67 -0.65 0.42 -11.97
CA ILE A 67 -1.66 -0.53 -12.43
C ILE A 67 -1.79 -0.41 -13.95
N LYS A 68 -1.32 -1.44 -14.65
CA LYS A 68 -1.41 -1.58 -16.10
C LYS A 68 -2.26 -2.78 -16.51
N ARG A 69 -2.59 -3.65 -15.55
CA ARG A 69 -3.33 -4.90 -15.75
C ARG A 69 -4.29 -5.07 -14.58
N GLU A 70 -5.54 -5.38 -14.88
CA GLU A 70 -6.57 -5.66 -13.88
C GLU A 70 -6.93 -7.16 -13.88
N THR A 71 -5.88 -7.97 -13.73
CA THR A 71 -5.98 -9.43 -13.87
C THR A 71 -6.44 -10.12 -12.59
N VAL A 72 -5.94 -9.66 -11.45
CA VAL A 72 -6.19 -10.25 -10.13
C VAL A 72 -6.98 -9.26 -9.27
N SER A 73 -7.94 -9.77 -8.52
CA SER A 73 -8.74 -9.01 -7.56
C SER A 73 -8.86 -9.76 -6.25
N PHE A 74 -9.05 -9.02 -5.15
CA PHE A 74 -9.15 -9.59 -3.80
C PHE A 74 -10.56 -9.46 -3.24
N ASN A 75 -11.11 -10.57 -2.76
CA ASN A 75 -12.44 -10.65 -2.19
C ASN A 75 -12.43 -10.23 -0.71
N GLN A 76 -12.81 -8.98 -0.46
CA GLN A 76 -12.90 -8.44 0.89
C GLN A 76 -13.93 -9.17 1.76
N ALA A 77 -15.00 -9.72 1.18
CA ALA A 77 -16.00 -10.46 1.94
C ALA A 77 -15.42 -11.76 2.50
N THR A 78 -14.62 -12.49 1.71
CA THR A 78 -13.88 -13.68 2.16
C THR A 78 -12.94 -13.31 3.31
N LEU A 79 -12.15 -12.24 3.17
CA LEU A 79 -11.23 -11.83 4.24
C LEU A 79 -11.97 -11.45 5.52
N LYS A 80 -13.09 -10.71 5.42
CA LYS A 80 -13.95 -10.37 6.58
C LYS A 80 -14.57 -11.60 7.23
N TYR A 81 -14.95 -12.60 6.44
CA TYR A 81 -15.46 -13.87 6.95
C TYR A 81 -14.37 -14.59 7.75
N LEU A 82 -13.19 -14.78 7.16
CA LEU A 82 -12.07 -15.50 7.79
C LEU A 82 -11.60 -14.84 9.10
N GLN A 83 -11.72 -13.51 9.22
CA GLN A 83 -11.41 -12.75 10.44
C GLN A 83 -12.36 -13.00 11.60
N LYS A 84 -13.62 -13.35 11.31
CA LYS A 84 -14.64 -13.63 12.33
C LYS A 84 -14.69 -15.10 12.72
N ASP A 85 -13.85 -15.92 12.10
CA ASP A 85 -13.84 -17.36 12.32
C ASP A 85 -13.26 -17.68 13.71
N PRO A 86 -13.92 -18.56 14.49
CA PRO A 86 -13.51 -18.89 15.85
C PRO A 86 -12.20 -19.70 15.94
N ASP A 87 -11.67 -20.24 14.83
CA ASP A 87 -10.42 -21.01 14.80
C ASP A 87 -9.15 -20.12 14.93
N ASP A 88 -9.28 -18.87 15.37
CA ASP A 88 -8.19 -17.89 15.57
C ASP A 88 -7.26 -17.75 14.35
N ASN A 89 -7.85 -17.43 13.20
CA ASN A 89 -7.08 -17.10 11.98
C ASN A 89 -6.29 -15.78 12.12
N GLU A 90 -6.36 -15.08 13.25
CA GLU A 90 -5.72 -13.79 13.46
C GLU A 90 -4.19 -13.88 13.33
N LEU A 91 -3.60 -15.00 13.80
CA LEU A 91 -2.18 -15.30 13.68
C LEU A 91 -1.67 -15.37 12.23
N VAL A 92 -2.55 -15.55 11.26
CA VAL A 92 -2.23 -15.59 9.82
C VAL A 92 -2.66 -14.30 9.11
N ILE A 93 -3.87 -13.82 9.43
CA ILE A 93 -4.47 -12.68 8.73
C ILE A 93 -3.77 -11.38 9.10
N THR A 94 -3.33 -11.22 10.34
CA THR A 94 -2.64 -10.00 10.79
C THR A 94 -1.29 -9.84 10.08
N PRO A 95 -0.40 -10.86 10.06
CA PRO A 95 0.82 -10.79 9.24
C PRO A 95 0.55 -10.54 7.76
N ALA A 96 -0.45 -11.19 7.16
CA ALA A 96 -0.80 -10.99 5.76
C ALA A 96 -1.15 -9.52 5.44
N LYS A 97 -1.93 -8.86 6.31
CA LYS A 97 -2.23 -7.43 6.16
C LYS A 97 -0.98 -6.56 6.27
N GLU A 98 -0.08 -6.89 7.19
CA GLU A 98 1.16 -6.15 7.39
C GLU A 98 2.08 -6.29 6.16
N HIS A 99 2.27 -7.49 5.63
CA HIS A 99 3.04 -7.68 4.40
C HIS A 99 2.42 -6.95 3.20
N PHE A 100 1.10 -7.00 3.02
CA PHE A 100 0.42 -6.24 1.96
C PHE A 100 0.61 -4.73 2.12
N LYS A 101 0.52 -4.22 3.35
CA LYS A 101 0.76 -2.80 3.67
C LYS A 101 2.20 -2.41 3.34
N GLU A 102 3.18 -3.16 3.84
CA GLU A 102 4.61 -2.91 3.61
C GLU A 102 4.94 -2.93 2.11
N TYR A 103 4.45 -3.93 1.39
CA TYR A 103 4.63 -4.01 -0.06
C TYR A 103 4.04 -2.79 -0.78
N ALA A 104 2.82 -2.40 -0.43
CA ALA A 104 2.16 -1.24 -1.04
C ALA A 104 2.92 0.06 -0.77
N LEU A 105 3.40 0.28 0.47
CA LEU A 105 4.19 1.46 0.85
C LEU A 105 5.51 1.55 0.08
N ILE A 106 6.17 0.40 -0.18
CA ILE A 106 7.38 0.37 -1.01
C ILE A 106 7.04 0.73 -2.47
N VAL A 107 6.06 0.03 -3.06
CA VAL A 107 5.76 0.13 -4.49
C VAL A 107 5.21 1.50 -4.87
N LEU A 108 4.40 2.13 -4.01
CA LEU A 108 3.76 3.43 -4.25
C LEU A 108 4.78 4.54 -4.60
N ARG A 109 6.02 4.43 -4.08
CA ARG A 109 7.09 5.41 -4.30
C ARG A 109 8.33 4.83 -4.95
N PHE A 110 8.28 3.58 -5.42
CA PHE A 110 9.47 2.85 -5.89
C PHE A 110 10.16 3.55 -7.07
N ASN A 111 9.41 3.83 -8.14
CA ASN A 111 9.97 4.45 -9.35
C ASN A 111 10.39 5.91 -9.12
N ASP A 112 9.61 6.66 -8.34
CA ASP A 112 9.95 8.03 -7.96
C ASP A 112 11.28 8.03 -7.17
N GLN A 113 11.46 7.08 -6.24
CA GLN A 113 12.68 6.95 -5.44
C GLN A 113 13.90 6.64 -6.31
N LEU A 114 13.78 5.67 -7.24
CA LEU A 114 14.87 5.35 -8.16
C LEU A 114 15.24 6.53 -9.04
N THR A 115 14.25 7.29 -9.51
CA THR A 115 14.46 8.48 -10.33
C THR A 115 15.20 9.57 -9.55
N ALA A 116 14.80 9.84 -8.31
CA ALA A 116 15.47 10.83 -7.47
C ALA A 116 16.93 10.44 -7.16
N TRP A 117 17.17 9.18 -6.76
CA TRP A 117 18.52 8.70 -6.51
C TRP A 117 19.41 8.79 -7.74
N ARG A 118 18.89 8.40 -8.92
CA ARG A 118 19.63 8.50 -10.18
C ARG A 118 20.04 9.93 -10.52
N ASN A 119 19.25 10.92 -10.11
CA ASN A 119 19.51 12.33 -10.40
C ASN A 119 20.42 13.01 -9.36
N GLU A 120 20.47 12.50 -8.13
CA GLU A 120 21.12 13.17 -6.99
C GLU A 120 22.39 12.47 -6.49
N MET A 121 22.58 11.20 -6.83
CA MET A 121 23.66 10.36 -6.30
C MET A 121 24.65 9.97 -7.38
N ASP A 122 25.86 9.58 -6.97
CA ASP A 122 26.79 8.95 -7.89
C ASP A 122 26.29 7.57 -8.36
N GLY A 123 26.87 7.08 -9.45
CA GLY A 123 26.43 5.84 -10.08
C GLY A 123 26.62 4.58 -9.23
N GLN A 124 27.56 4.57 -8.27
CA GLN A 124 27.81 3.41 -7.43
C GLN A 124 26.83 3.37 -6.26
N ASP A 125 26.66 4.50 -5.56
CA ASP A 125 25.72 4.64 -4.46
C ASP A 125 24.27 4.40 -4.93
N TYR A 126 23.91 4.95 -6.10
CA TYR A 126 22.61 4.68 -6.74
C TYR A 126 22.39 3.17 -6.94
N ARG A 127 23.37 2.45 -7.50
CA ARG A 127 23.21 1.02 -7.79
C ARG A 127 23.00 0.20 -6.53
N ILE A 128 23.79 0.45 -5.50
CA ILE A 128 23.68 -0.26 -4.20
C ILE A 128 22.31 -0.01 -3.58
N LEU A 129 21.86 1.25 -3.53
CA LEU A 129 20.56 1.59 -2.95
C LEU A 129 19.39 1.05 -3.76
N ALA A 130 19.46 1.10 -5.10
CA ALA A 130 18.45 0.55 -5.98
C ALA A 130 18.33 -0.97 -5.84
N GLU A 131 19.46 -1.69 -5.79
CA GLU A 131 19.49 -3.14 -5.60
C GLU A 131 18.92 -3.55 -4.24
N ASN A 132 19.33 -2.86 -3.16
CA ASN A 132 18.81 -3.12 -1.82
C ASN A 132 17.29 -2.90 -1.74
N LEU A 133 16.78 -1.82 -2.35
CA LEU A 133 15.36 -1.53 -2.40
C LEU A 133 14.59 -2.58 -3.22
N ASP A 134 15.13 -3.00 -4.36
CA ASP A 134 14.52 -4.04 -5.21
C ASP A 134 14.50 -5.42 -4.52
N HIS A 135 15.58 -5.77 -3.83
CA HIS A 135 15.69 -6.98 -3.04
C HIS A 135 14.65 -7.00 -1.91
N HIS A 136 14.56 -5.91 -1.14
CA HIS A 136 13.56 -5.77 -0.09
C HIS A 136 12.13 -5.86 -0.64
N ARG A 137 11.82 -5.12 -1.72
CA ARG A 137 10.51 -5.20 -2.41
C ARG A 137 10.20 -6.64 -2.83
N THR A 138 11.16 -7.35 -3.38
CA THR A 138 11.00 -8.73 -3.87
C THR A 138 10.76 -9.71 -2.73
N ASN A 139 11.45 -9.55 -1.60
CA ASN A 139 11.26 -10.39 -0.42
C ASN A 139 9.86 -10.20 0.19
N ILE A 140 9.42 -8.95 0.39
CA ILE A 140 8.08 -8.68 0.92
C ILE A 140 7.00 -9.18 -0.05
N HIS A 141 7.21 -9.04 -1.36
CA HIS A 141 6.29 -9.62 -2.34
C HIS A 141 6.17 -11.14 -2.21
N ASN A 142 7.28 -11.86 -1.98
CA ASN A 142 7.25 -13.31 -1.77
C ASN A 142 6.41 -13.69 -0.55
N PHE A 143 6.50 -12.94 0.54
CA PHE A 143 5.63 -13.12 1.70
C PHE A 143 4.17 -12.90 1.34
N CYS A 144 3.86 -11.81 0.64
CA CYS A 144 2.49 -11.55 0.16
C CYS A 144 1.93 -12.71 -0.68
N LEU A 145 2.71 -13.27 -1.60
CA LEU A 145 2.28 -14.42 -2.42
C LEU A 145 2.06 -15.68 -1.57
N SER A 146 2.86 -15.89 -0.53
CA SER A 146 2.65 -16.98 0.43
C SER A 146 1.35 -16.76 1.21
N ASP A 147 1.12 -15.55 1.70
CA ASP A 147 -0.08 -15.20 2.46
C ASP A 147 -1.35 -15.38 1.62
N ILE A 148 -1.35 -14.95 0.35
CA ILE A 148 -2.46 -15.16 -0.57
C ILE A 148 -2.79 -16.65 -0.72
N LYS A 149 -1.77 -17.52 -0.84
CA LYS A 149 -1.98 -18.98 -0.92
C LYS A 149 -2.59 -19.52 0.37
N ILE A 150 -2.14 -19.04 1.53
CA ILE A 150 -2.70 -19.48 2.82
C ILE A 150 -4.15 -18.99 2.96
N LEU A 151 -4.45 -17.73 2.65
CA LEU A 151 -5.80 -17.18 2.70
C LEU A 151 -6.76 -17.91 1.76
N ASN A 152 -6.31 -18.28 0.55
CA ASN A 152 -7.12 -19.09 -0.37
C ASN A 152 -7.40 -20.50 0.19
N ARG A 153 -6.41 -21.15 0.82
CA ARG A 153 -6.61 -22.47 1.47
C ARG A 153 -7.55 -22.39 2.67
N LEU A 154 -7.46 -21.32 3.46
CA LEU A 154 -8.38 -21.08 4.57
C LEU A 154 -9.82 -20.89 4.06
N ALA A 155 -9.98 -20.11 2.99
CA ALA A 155 -11.28 -19.93 2.33
C ALA A 155 -11.84 -21.27 1.83
N GLU A 156 -11.04 -22.07 1.14
CA GLU A 156 -11.43 -23.40 0.63
C GLU A 156 -11.87 -24.35 1.75
N LYS A 157 -11.09 -24.45 2.84
CA LYS A 157 -11.45 -25.26 4.02
C LYS A 157 -12.81 -24.88 4.61
N LYS A 158 -13.18 -23.61 4.51
CA LYS A 158 -14.45 -23.04 5.00
C LYS A 158 -15.53 -22.94 3.92
N GLN A 159 -15.30 -23.56 2.76
CA GLN A 159 -16.20 -23.55 1.59
C GLN A 159 -16.59 -22.12 1.16
N GLN A 160 -15.68 -21.16 1.36
CA GLN A 160 -15.81 -19.79 0.87
C GLN A 160 -15.17 -19.66 -0.51
N VAL A 161 -15.61 -18.64 -1.25
CA VAL A 161 -14.92 -18.25 -2.49
C VAL A 161 -13.48 -17.81 -2.18
N PRO A 162 -12.50 -18.07 -3.09
CA PRO A 162 -11.11 -17.71 -2.86
C PRO A 162 -10.92 -16.23 -2.53
N PHE A 163 -9.93 -15.94 -1.68
CA PHE A 163 -9.54 -14.58 -1.38
C PHE A 163 -8.99 -13.87 -2.62
N ALA A 164 -8.11 -14.50 -3.39
CA ALA A 164 -7.62 -13.97 -4.66
C ALA A 164 -8.26 -14.67 -5.85
N VAL A 165 -8.85 -13.89 -6.75
CA VAL A 165 -9.50 -14.35 -7.98
C VAL A 165 -8.80 -13.73 -9.17
N SER A 166 -8.57 -14.53 -10.22
CA SER A 166 -7.89 -14.10 -11.45
C SER A 166 -8.77 -14.34 -12.66
N SER A 167 -8.81 -13.37 -13.57
CA SER A 167 -9.41 -13.52 -14.91
C SER A 167 -8.47 -14.21 -15.91
N LYS A 168 -7.18 -14.33 -15.58
CA LYS A 168 -6.15 -15.07 -16.33
C LYS A 168 -5.92 -16.43 -15.69
N GLU A 169 -5.76 -17.47 -16.51
CA GLU A 169 -5.53 -18.84 -16.05
C GLU A 169 -4.28 -18.97 -15.16
N ASN A 170 -3.18 -18.31 -15.58
CA ASN A 170 -1.90 -18.34 -14.88
C ASN A 170 -1.40 -16.91 -14.62
N PRO A 171 -1.94 -16.19 -13.60
CA PRO A 171 -1.49 -14.85 -13.25
C PRO A 171 -0.02 -14.88 -12.82
N ASP A 172 0.75 -13.92 -13.33
CA ASP A 172 2.16 -13.79 -13.01
C ASP A 172 2.38 -12.94 -11.74
N ARG A 173 3.63 -12.83 -11.31
CA ARG A 173 3.99 -12.04 -10.12
C ARG A 173 3.54 -10.58 -10.26
N THR A 174 3.63 -10.00 -11.45
CA THR A 174 3.24 -8.60 -11.67
C THR A 174 1.73 -8.43 -11.50
N ASP A 175 0.93 -9.39 -11.97
CA ASP A 175 -0.53 -9.39 -11.82
C ASP A 175 -0.92 -9.33 -10.32
N TYR A 176 -0.29 -10.15 -9.47
CA TYR A 176 -0.51 -10.11 -8.02
C TYR A 176 0.03 -8.83 -7.36
N GLY A 177 1.23 -8.37 -7.74
CA GLY A 177 1.82 -7.16 -7.20
C GLY A 177 0.93 -5.93 -7.41
N GLN A 178 0.37 -5.77 -8.61
CA GLN A 178 -0.56 -4.68 -8.91
C GLN A 178 -1.86 -4.80 -8.10
N ALA A 179 -2.41 -6.01 -7.97
CA ALA A 179 -3.61 -6.23 -7.16
C ALA A 179 -3.42 -5.90 -5.67
N ILE A 180 -2.26 -6.21 -5.08
CA ILE A 180 -1.93 -5.89 -3.69
C ILE A 180 -1.93 -4.37 -3.48
N VAL A 181 -1.23 -3.63 -4.35
CA VAL A 181 -1.13 -2.17 -4.24
C VAL A 181 -2.50 -1.53 -4.38
N LYS A 182 -3.26 -1.92 -5.42
CA LYS A 182 -4.63 -1.44 -5.63
C LYS A 182 -5.51 -1.69 -4.41
N TYR A 183 -5.51 -2.93 -3.92
CA TYR A 183 -6.30 -3.33 -2.75
C TYR A 183 -5.99 -2.49 -1.50
N CYS A 184 -4.70 -2.30 -1.18
CA CYS A 184 -4.29 -1.52 -0.02
C CYS A 184 -4.65 -0.04 -0.17
N CYS A 185 -4.35 0.57 -1.32
CA CYS A 185 -4.62 1.98 -1.55
C CYS A 185 -6.13 2.29 -1.57
N GLU A 186 -6.95 1.47 -2.22
CA GLU A 186 -8.41 1.64 -2.19
C GLU A 186 -8.98 1.52 -0.77
N ARG A 187 -8.43 0.60 0.04
CA ARG A 187 -8.83 0.46 1.44
C ARG A 187 -8.49 1.72 2.23
N VAL A 188 -7.28 2.26 2.07
CA VAL A 188 -6.87 3.52 2.71
C VAL A 188 -7.77 4.67 2.27
N SER A 189 -8.01 4.85 0.97
CA SER A 189 -8.90 5.89 0.44
C SER A 189 -10.32 5.81 1.04
N LYS A 190 -10.87 4.60 1.17
CA LYS A 190 -12.19 4.39 1.81
C LYS A 190 -12.18 4.79 3.29
N ILE A 191 -11.12 4.43 4.02
CA ILE A 191 -10.95 4.77 5.44
C ILE A 191 -10.81 6.28 5.61
N ILE A 192 -9.88 6.92 4.91
CA ILE A 192 -9.63 8.35 5.13
C ILE A 192 -10.82 9.21 4.70
N THR A 193 -11.58 8.80 3.68
CA THR A 193 -12.78 9.54 3.24
C THR A 193 -13.91 9.48 4.26
N SER A 194 -13.92 8.50 5.18
CA SER A 194 -14.89 8.49 6.28
C SER A 194 -14.58 9.46 7.42
N TYR A 195 -13.45 10.19 7.34
CA TYR A 195 -13.10 11.27 8.29
C TYR A 195 -13.53 12.66 7.79
N LYS A 196 -14.14 12.75 6.60
CA LYS A 196 -14.87 13.94 6.15
C LYS A 196 -16.21 14.01 6.87
#